data_AF-A0A1J5CWT0-F1
#
_entry.id   AF-A0A1J5CWT0-F1
#
_cell.length_a   1.000
_cell.length_b   1.000
_cell.length_c   1.000
_cell.angle_alpha   90.00
_cell.angle_beta   90.00
_cell.angle_gamma   90.00
#
_symmetry.space_group_name_H-M   'P 1'
#
loop_
_entity.id
_entity.type
_entity.pdbx_description
1 polymer ?
#
loop_
_entity_poly.entity_id
_entity_poly.type
_entity_poly.pdbx_seq_one_letter_code
_entity_poly.pdbx_strand_id
1 'polypeptide(L)' 'MPKMDGEETFKKLRKLDPCIPVVLWSGYNEQDVESRFKGKGKHVFIQKPFQISDLVEAIKAVLDPPEK' A
#
# COMPACT_ATOMS: atom_id res chain seq x y z
N MET A 1 -11.20 -1.07 -9.89
CA MET A 1 -10.86 -0.12 -10.97
C MET A 1 -11.10 -0.82 -12.30
N PRO A 2 -11.91 -0.28 -13.22
CA PRO A 2 -12.37 -1.01 -14.41
C PRO A 2 -11.35 -1.07 -15.57
N LYS A 3 -10.27 -0.28 -15.54
CA LYS A 3 -9.27 -0.19 -16.63
C LYS A 3 -7.84 -0.56 -16.23
N MET A 4 -7.56 -0.61 -14.94
CA MET A 4 -6.21 -0.80 -14.38
C MET A 4 -6.38 -1.46 -13.03
N ASP A 5 -5.50 -2.40 -12.66
CA ASP A 5 -5.52 -3.00 -11.32
C ASP A 5 -4.64 -2.20 -10.33
N GLY A 6 -4.72 -2.57 -9.05
CA GLY A 6 -3.94 -1.92 -8.00
C GLY A 6 -2.43 -2.15 -8.13
N GLU A 7 -2.01 -3.27 -8.72
CA GLU A 7 -0.60 -3.62 -8.90
C GLU A 7 0.04 -2.75 -9.99
N GLU A 8 -0.63 -2.58 -11.12
CA GLU A 8 -0.19 -1.72 -12.22
C GLU A 8 -0.13 -0.26 -11.76
N THR A 9 -1.12 0.17 -10.98
CA THR A 9 -1.14 1.52 -10.37
C THR A 9 0.07 1.72 -9.45
N PHE A 10 0.33 0.77 -8.54
CA PHE A 10 1.49 0.82 -7.66
C PHE A 10 2.81 0.90 -8.44
N LYS A 11 2.98 0.06 -9.47
CA LYS A 11 4.19 0.08 -10.32
C LYS A 11 4.38 1.43 -11.01
N LYS A 12 3.31 2.06 -11.50
CA LYS A 12 3.37 3.40 -12.13
C LYS A 12 3.71 4.47 -11.10
N LEU A 13 3.11 4.44 -9.92
CA LEU A 13 3.43 5.38 -8.83
C LEU A 13 4.91 5.28 -8.42
N ARG A 14 5.46 4.07 -8.29
CA ARG A 14 6.88 3.87 -7.96
C ARG A 14 7.85 4.32 -9.04
N LYS A 15 7.44 4.28 -10.31
CA LYS A 15 8.24 4.85 -11.41
C LYS A 15 8.27 6.37 -11.37
N LEU A 16 7.21 7.00 -10.87
CA LEU A 16 7.14 8.46 -10.71
C LEU A 16 7.92 8.92 -9.49
N ASP A 17 7.72 8.24 -8.36
CA ASP A 17 8.42 8.49 -7.11
C ASP A 17 8.63 7.18 -6.34
N PRO A 18 9.88 6.68 -6.22
CA PRO A 18 10.19 5.48 -5.46
C PRO A 18 9.87 5.59 -3.96
N CYS A 19 9.80 6.81 -3.42
CA CYS A 19 9.61 7.09 -2.00
C CYS A 19 8.16 7.42 -1.62
N ILE A 20 7.25 7.55 -2.59
CA ILE A 20 5.86 7.92 -2.31
C ILE A 20 5.20 6.94 -1.31
N PRO A 21 4.60 7.42 -0.21
CA PRO A 21 3.82 6.57 0.68
C PRO A 21 2.61 5.99 -0.05
N VAL A 22 2.40 4.67 0.00
CA VAL A 22 1.24 4.02 -0.63
C VAL A 22 0.49 3.15 0.35
N VAL A 23 -0.81 3.36 0.46
CA VAL A 23 -1.74 2.45 1.16
C VAL A 23 -2.46 1.60 0.11
N LEU A 24 -2.26 0.29 0.17
CA LEU A 24 -2.90 -0.69 -0.70
C LEU A 24 -4.17 -1.21 -0.03
N TRP A 25 -5.31 -1.01 -0.68
CA TRP A 25 -6.59 -1.50 -0.20
C TRP A 25 -7.14 -2.59 -1.13
N SER A 26 -7.04 -3.87 -0.73
CA SER A 26 -7.46 -5.00 -1.56
C SER A 26 -8.27 -6.05 -0.80
N GLY A 27 -9.02 -6.87 -1.56
CA GLY A 27 -9.62 -8.11 -1.07
C GLY A 27 -8.72 -9.34 -1.26
N TYR A 28 -7.51 -9.18 -1.83
CA TYR A 28 -6.52 -10.26 -1.93
C TYR A 28 -5.87 -10.52 -0.56
N ASN A 29 -5.39 -11.74 -0.31
CA ASN A 29 -4.67 -12.06 0.92
C ASN A 29 -3.38 -11.26 1.03
N GLU A 30 -3.06 -10.81 2.24
CA GLU A 30 -1.87 -10.01 2.56
C GLU A 30 -0.57 -10.68 2.10
N GLN A 31 -0.48 -12.00 2.19
CA GLN A 31 0.70 -12.78 1.77
C GLN A 31 0.98 -12.68 0.26
N ASP A 32 -0.06 -12.66 -0.56
CA ASP A 32 0.07 -12.50 -2.03
C ASP A 32 0.53 -11.09 -2.39
N VAL A 33 0.08 -10.10 -1.61
CA VAL A 33 0.43 -8.70 -1.77
C VAL A 33 1.87 -8.48 -1.31
N GLU A 34 2.22 -8.87 -0.09
CA GLU A 34 3.59 -8.76 0.43
C GLU A 34 4.61 -9.37 -0.53
N SER A 35 4.40 -10.58 -1.04
CA SER A 35 5.33 -11.20 -1.99
C SER A 35 5.52 -10.38 -3.27
N ARG A 36 4.46 -9.75 -3.79
CA ARG A 36 4.50 -8.94 -5.02
C ARG A 36 5.09 -7.54 -4.81
N PHE A 37 4.96 -6.99 -3.61
CA PHE A 37 5.35 -5.62 -3.27
C PHE A 37 6.57 -5.51 -2.33
N LYS A 38 7.12 -6.65 -1.87
CA LYS A 38 8.32 -6.73 -1.02
C LYS A 38 9.47 -5.94 -1.63
N GLY A 39 10.10 -5.11 -0.81
CA GLY A 39 11.31 -4.35 -1.17
C GLY A 39 11.07 -3.12 -2.06
N LYS A 40 9.82 -2.72 -2.34
CA LYS A 40 9.51 -1.60 -3.26
C LYS A 40 9.15 -0.28 -2.56
N GLY A 41 9.86 0.09 -1.51
CA GLY A 41 9.63 1.35 -0.78
C GLY A 41 8.49 1.29 0.22
N LYS A 42 8.13 2.44 0.81
CA LYS A 42 7.22 2.52 1.97
C LYS A 42 5.77 2.30 1.59
N HIS A 43 5.17 1.21 2.07
CA HIS A 43 3.77 0.89 1.81
C HIS A 43 3.13 0.16 2.99
N VAL A 44 1.82 0.31 3.13
CA VAL A 44 0.99 -0.41 4.10
C VAL A 44 -0.16 -1.08 3.36
N PHE A 45 -0.52 -2.28 3.79
CA PHE A 45 -1.66 -3.03 3.27
C PHE A 45 -2.84 -2.98 4.23
N ILE A 46 -4.05 -2.85 3.69
CA ILE A 46 -5.29 -3.03 4.47
C ILE A 46 -6.23 -3.94 3.68
N GLN A 47 -6.75 -4.97 4.34
CA GLN A 47 -7.71 -5.90 3.77
C GLN A 47 -9.14 -5.33 3.81
N LYS A 48 -9.99 -5.68 2.83
CA LYS A 48 -11.43 -5.40 2.88
C LYS A 48 -12.17 -6.56 3.58
N PRO A 49 -13.24 -6.27 4.36
CA PRO A 49 -13.66 -4.96 4.83
C PRO A 49 -12.78 -4.46 5.98
N PHE A 50 -12.66 -3.14 6.14
CA PHE A 50 -11.97 -2.50 7.26
C PHE A 50 -12.86 -1.48 7.95
N GLN A 51 -12.46 -1.06 9.15
CA GLN A 51 -12.98 0.09 9.85
C GLN A 51 -12.18 1.37 9.53
N ILE A 52 -12.79 2.53 9.78
CA ILE A 52 -12.13 3.82 9.59
C ILE A 52 -10.87 3.93 10.47
N SER A 53 -10.89 3.34 11.66
CA SER A 53 -9.72 3.24 12.55
C SER A 53 -8.52 2.61 11.85
N ASP A 54 -8.73 1.49 11.15
CA ASP A 54 -7.67 0.75 10.47
C ASP A 54 -7.05 1.60 9.34
N LEU A 55 -7.88 2.37 8.63
CA LEU A 55 -7.40 3.31 7.62
C LEU A 55 -6.57 4.44 8.22
N VAL A 56 -7.01 5.00 9.36
CA VAL A 56 -6.27 6.06 10.05
C VAL A 56 -4.92 5.54 10.55
N GLU A 57 -4.87 4.33 11.11
CA GLU A 57 -3.62 3.71 11.54
C GLU A 57 -2.67 3.43 10.38
N ALA A 58 -3.18 2.92 9.26
CA ALA A 58 -2.37 2.68 8.07
C ALA A 58 -1.80 3.98 7.46
N ILE A 59 -2.58 5.06 7.47
CA ILE A 59 -2.11 6.38 7.02
C ILE A 59 -1.00 6.89 7.95
N LYS A 60 -1.17 6.76 9.27
CA LYS A 60 -0.12 7.13 10.23
C LYS A 60 1.15 6.31 9.98
N ALA A 61 1.03 4.98 9.94
CA ALA A 61 2.16 4.08 9.70
C ALA A 61 2.90 4.37 8.38
N VAL A 62 2.17 4.70 7.30
CA VAL A 62 2.82 5.02 6.02
C VAL A 62 3.41 6.43 5.97
N LEU A 63 3.00 7.35 6.84
CA LEU A 63 3.53 8.72 6.90
C LEU A 63 4.62 8.90 7.96
N ASP A 64 4.60 8.13 9.05
CA ASP A 64 5.55 8.27 10.15
C ASP A 64 6.99 7.98 9.67
N PRO A 65 7.93 8.93 9.80
CA PRO A 65 9.32 8.68 9.41
C PRO A 65 9.84 7.44 10.17
N PRO A 66 10.73 6.62 9.57
CA PRO A 66 11.42 5.61 10.36
C PRO A 66 12.01 6.32 11.57
N GLU A 67 11.60 5.91 12.78
CA GLU A 67 12.23 6.39 14.01
C GLU A 67 13.75 6.22 13.84
N LYS A 68 14.47 7.30 14.14
CA LYS A 68 15.93 7.34 14.11
C LYS A 68 16.54 6.32 15.05
#